data_AF-A0A9E7ENT0-F1
#
_entry.id   AF-A0A9E7ENT0-F1
#
_cell.length_a   1.000
_cell.length_b   1.000
_cell.length_c   1.000
_cell.angle_alpha   90.00
_cell.angle_beta   90.00
_cell.angle_gamma   90.00
#
_symmetry.space_group_name_H-M   'P 1'
#
loop_
_entity.id
_entity.type
_entity.pdbx_description
1 polymer ?
#
loop_
_entity_poly.entity_id
_entity_poly.type
_entity_poly.pdbx_seq_one_letter_code
_entity_poly.pdbx_strand_id
1 'polypeptide(L)' 'MVKEGGEEGVLGKYELGRTLGEGNFGKVKYARNVVTGEAFAVKILDRKRIQSLKIDDQWNHLRSY' A
#
# COMPACT_ATOMS: atom_id res chain seq x y z
N MET A 1 -20.68 10.71 -14.76
CA MET A 1 -20.54 10.12 -13.41
C MET A 1 -19.56 8.96 -13.47
N VAL A 2 -18.27 9.22 -13.27
CA VAL A 2 -17.27 8.14 -13.10
C VAL A 2 -17.18 7.85 -11.61
N LYS A 3 -17.84 6.78 -11.16
CA LYS A 3 -17.52 6.16 -9.88
C LYS A 3 -16.24 5.38 -10.10
N GLU A 4 -15.10 6.01 -9.85
CA GLU A 4 -13.85 5.28 -9.66
C GLU A 4 -14.01 4.46 -8.38
N GLY A 5 -14.41 3.20 -8.56
CA GLY A 5 -14.50 2.23 -7.48
C GLY A 5 -13.10 1.99 -6.93
N GLY A 6 -12.72 2.77 -5.92
CA GLY A 6 -11.53 2.50 -5.13
C GLY A 6 -11.66 1.07 -4.60
N GLU A 7 -10.61 0.26 -4.79
CA GLU A 7 -10.64 -1.16 -4.41
C GLU A 7 -10.93 -1.28 -2.90
N GLU A 8 -12.21 -1.42 -2.57
CA GLU A 8 -12.74 -1.88 -1.28
C GLU A 8 -12.79 -3.40 -1.43
N GLY A 9 -11.63 -4.01 -1.19
CA GLY A 9 -11.42 -5.43 -1.38
C GLY A 9 -10.95 -6.06 -0.09
N VAL A 10 -11.44 -7.26 0.19
CA VAL A 10 -10.88 -8.10 1.26
C VAL A 10 -9.58 -8.68 0.74
N LEU A 11 -8.45 -8.24 1.32
CA LEU A 11 -7.13 -8.79 1.05
C LEU A 11 -6.81 -9.83 2.13
N GLY A 12 -7.20 -11.08 1.89
CA GLY A 12 -7.03 -12.16 2.85
C GLY A 12 -7.80 -11.91 4.15
N LYS A 13 -7.09 -11.62 5.25
CA LYS A 13 -7.69 -11.33 6.57
C LYS A 13 -7.90 -9.84 6.83
N TYR A 14 -7.65 -8.98 5.84
CA TYR A 14 -7.73 -7.54 5.99
C TYR A 14 -8.77 -6.94 5.05
N GLU A 15 -9.73 -6.20 5.60
CA GLU A 15 -10.64 -5.34 4.84
C GLU A 15 -9.93 -4.04 4.52
N LEU A 16 -9.66 -3.77 3.23
CA LEU A 16 -9.17 -2.46 2.78
C LEU A 16 -10.35 -1.49 2.70
N GLY A 17 -10.18 -0.33 3.32
CA GLY A 17 -11.12 0.78 3.27
C GLY A 17 -10.54 2.00 2.56
N ARG A 18 -10.97 3.17 3.01
CA ARG A 18 -10.62 4.46 2.41
C ARG A 18 -9.11 4.70 2.30
N THR A 19 -8.71 5.45 1.28
CA THR A 19 -7.36 6.01 1.14
C THR A 19 -7.08 6.97 2.30
N LEU A 20 -5.97 6.74 3.00
CA LEU A 20 -5.44 7.62 4.05
C LEU A 20 -4.46 8.66 3.48
N GLY A 21 -3.81 8.36 2.36
CA GLY A 21 -2.93 9.31 1.68
C GLY A 21 -2.44 8.80 0.34
N GLU A 22 -2.05 9.72 -0.53
CA GLU A 22 -1.43 9.42 -1.82
C GLU A 22 -0.21 10.33 -1.99
N GLY A 23 0.93 9.76 -2.35
CA GLY A 23 2.16 10.51 -2.53
C GLY A 23 3.07 9.89 -3.58
N ASN A 24 4.27 10.46 -3.72
CA ASN A 24 5.23 10.02 -4.75
C ASN A 24 5.58 8.51 -4.63
N PHE A 25 5.55 8.00 -3.40
CA PHE A 25 5.84 6.61 -3.06
C PHE A 25 4.58 5.73 -3.01
N GLY A 26 3.51 6.06 -3.73
CA GLY A 26 2.31 5.23 -3.82
C GLY A 26 1.17 5.66 -2.91
N LYS A 27 0.19 4.76 -2.76
CA LYS A 27 -1.11 5.03 -2.12
C LYS A 27 -1.19 4.30 -0.78
N VAL A 28 -1.61 4.99 0.27
CA VAL A 28 -1.83 4.41 1.60
C VAL A 28 -3.32 4.27 1.82
N LYS A 29 -3.80 3.07 2.14
CA LYS A 29 -5.20 2.80 2.50
C LYS A 29 -5.31 2.38 3.95
N TYR A 30 -6.47 2.65 4.55
CA TYR A 30 -6.86 2.06 5.82
C TYR A 30 -7.15 0.58 5.60
N ALA A 31 -6.76 -0.26 6.54
CA ALA A 31 -7.15 -1.66 6.57
C ALA A 31 -7.58 -2.06 7.97
N ARG A 32 -8.52 -3.00 8.06
CA ARG A 32 -8.95 -3.60 9.32
C ARG A 32 -8.79 -5.10 9.28
N ASN A 33 -8.18 -5.68 10.30
CA ASN A 33 -8.15 -7.13 10.44
C ASN A 33 -9.57 -7.63 10.77
N VAL A 34 -10.11 -8.53 9.95
CA VAL A 34 -11.49 -9.04 10.12
C VAL A 34 -11.66 -9.91 11.36
N VAL A 35 -10.56 -10.45 11.89
CA VAL A 35 -10.56 -11.33 13.07
C VAL A 35 -10.34 -10.53 14.35
N THR A 36 -9.36 -9.64 14.38
CA THR A 36 -8.99 -8.89 15.60
C THR A 36 -9.66 -7.52 15.70
N GLY A 37 -10.18 -6.99 14.59
CA GLY A 37 -10.72 -5.63 14.51
C GLY A 37 -9.67 -4.53 14.49
N GLU A 38 -8.38 -4.87 14.56
CA GLU A 38 -7.29 -3.91 14.63
C GLU A 38 -7.14 -3.12 13.32
N ALA A 39 -6.86 -1.83 13.48
CA ALA A 39 -6.68 -0.87 12.40
C ALA A 39 -5.22 -0.78 11.96
N PHE A 40 -4.99 -0.80 10.64
CA PHE A 40 -3.68 -0.69 10.03
C PHE A 40 -3.68 0.30 8.86
N ALA A 41 -2.50 0.79 8.51
CA ALA A 41 -2.27 1.54 7.28
C ALA A 41 -1.48 0.66 6.30
N VAL A 42 -2.03 0.41 5.11
CA VAL A 42 -1.41 -0.42 4.07
C VAL A 42 -0.90 0.49 2.96
N LYS A 43 0.42 0.48 2.75
CA LYS A 43 1.06 1.21 1.65
C LYS A 43 1.12 0.33 0.40
N ILE A 44 0.34 0.71 -0.61
CA ILE A 44 0.25 0.06 -1.91
C ILE A 44 1.29 0.68 -2.83
N LEU A 45 2.21 -0.16 -3.30
CA LEU A 45 3.28 0.21 -4.21
C LEU A 45 3.11 -0.54 -5.53
N ASP A 46 3.10 0.19 -6.64
CA ASP A 46 3.11 -0.42 -7.96
C ASP A 46 4.53 -0.92 -8.30
N ARG A 47 4.67 -2.23 -8.55
CA ARG A 47 5.95 -2.86 -8.90
C ARG A 47 6.60 -2.23 -10.13
N LYS A 48 5.82 -1.78 -11.13
CA LYS A 48 6.35 -1.11 -12.32
C LYS A 48 6.99 0.23 -11.96
N ARG A 49 6.35 0.97 -11.04
CA ARG A 49 6.86 2.25 -10.54
C ARG A 49 8.10 2.06 -9.65
N ILE A 50 8.14 1.01 -8.83
CA ILE A 50 9.34 0.66 -8.03
C ILE A 50 10.54 0.36 -8.94
N GLN A 51 10.37 -0.47 -9.97
CA GLN A 51 11.45 -0.80 -10.91
C GLN A 51 11.99 0.44 -11.61
N SER A 52 11.10 1.38 -11.97
CA SER A 52 11.52 2.66 -12.57
C SER A 52 12.26 3.57 -11.61
N LEU A 53 12.02 3.48 -10.30
CA LEU A 53 12.63 4.35 -9.28
C LEU A 53 13.98 3.80 -8.75
N LYS A 54 14.45 2.63 -9.23
CA LYS A 54 15.69 1.97 -8.77
C LYS A 54 15.84 1.95 -7.23
N ILE A 55 14.74 1.84 -6.48
CA ILE A 55 14.77 1.81 -5.01
C ILE A 55 15.54 0.58 -4.49
N ASP A 56 15.57 -0.50 -5.28
CA ASP A 56 16.34 -1.71 -4.99
C ASP A 56 17.84 -1.43 -4.77
N ASP A 57 18.42 -0.44 -5.45
CA ASP A 57 19.83 -0.06 -5.27
C ASP A 57 20.06 0.59 -3.88
N GLN A 58 19.10 1.39 -3.40
CA GLN A 58 19.23 2.10 -2.12
C GLN A 58 19.07 1.17 -0.91
N TRP A 59 18.17 0.18 -1.00
CA TRP A 59 17.86 -0.71 0.12
C TRP A 59 18.96 -1.75 0.36
N ASN A 60 19.59 -2.25 -0.71
CA ASN A 60 20.70 -3.19 -0.63
C ASN A 60 21.99 -2.53 -0.09
N HIS A 61 22.19 -1.23 -0.35
CA HIS A 61 23.35 -0.51 0.18
C HIS A 61 23.29 -0.27 1.70
N LEU A 62 22.09 -0.10 2.26
CA LEU A 62 21.88 0.11 3.69
C LEU A 62 22.01 -1.16 4.55
N ARG A 63 21.84 -2.34 3.96
CA ARG A 63 22.08 -3.63 4.65
C ARG A 63 23.55 -4.07 4.64
N SER A 64 24.42 -3.32 3.98
CA SER A 64 25.86 -3.58 3.90
C SER A 64 26.66 -2.96 5.05
N TYR A 65 26.00 -2.30 6.01
CA TYR A 65 26.60 -1.70 7.20
C TYR A 65 26.05 -2.34 8.47
#